data_AF-A0A7K2XHW4-F1
#
_entry.id   AF-A0A7K2XHW4-F1
#
_cell.length_a   1.000
_cell.length_b   1.000
_cell.length_c   1.000
_cell.angle_alpha   90.00
_cell.angle_beta   90.00
_cell.angle_gamma   90.00
#
_symmetry.space_group_name_H-M   'P 1'
#
loop_
_entity.id
_entity.type
_entity.pdbx_description
1 polymer ?
#
loop_
_entity_poly.entity_id
_entity_poly.type
_entity_poly.pdbx_seq_one_letter_code
_entity_poly.pdbx_strand_id
1 'polypeptide(L)' 'PEAALRWAADCREQGLAVGCFRPPSVPDGVSRLRLTARADLTDAQIDRAVETVLRTAPAV' A
#
# COMPACT_ATOMS: atom_id res chain seq x y z
N PRO A 1 -6.17 -9.22 9.97
CA PRO A 1 -4.77 -8.80 9.65
C PRO A 1 -4.38 -8.97 8.18
N GLU A 2 -5.04 -9.92 7.52
CA GLU A 2 -4.85 -10.44 6.18
C GLU A 2 -5.26 -9.42 5.11
N ALA A 3 -6.23 -8.56 5.40
CA ALA A 3 -6.73 -7.56 4.45
C ALA A 3 -5.61 -6.62 3.95
N ALA A 4 -4.78 -6.08 4.85
CA ALA A 4 -3.66 -5.23 4.47
C ALA A 4 -2.57 -6.00 3.70
N LEU A 5 -2.35 -7.28 4.04
CA LEU A 5 -1.38 -8.13 3.34
C LEU A 5 -1.84 -8.44 1.91
N ARG A 6 -3.12 -8.78 1.74
CA ARG A 6 -3.74 -8.99 0.43
C ARG A 6 -3.72 -7.70 -0.38
N TRP A 7 -4.08 -6.58 0.22
CA TRP A 7 -4.02 -5.28 -0.46
C TRP A 7 -2.61 -4.95 -0.97
N ALA A 8 -1.56 -5.25 -0.19
CA ALA A 8 -0.19 -5.10 -0.64
C ALA A 8 0.17 -6.03 -1.82
N ALA A 9 -0.37 -7.25 -1.84
CA ALA A 9 -0.21 -8.18 -2.95
C ALA A 9 -0.94 -7.68 -4.21
N ASP A 10 -2.17 -7.20 -4.06
CA ASP A 10 -2.98 -6.66 -5.16
C ASP A 10 -2.31 -5.41 -5.78
N CYS A 11 -1.75 -4.51 -4.95
CA CYS A 11 -0.91 -3.41 -5.43
C CYS A 11 0.29 -3.91 -6.26
N ARG A 12 0.96 -4.97 -5.79
CA ARG A 12 2.13 -5.53 -6.46
C ARG A 12 1.79 -6.16 -7.81
N GLU A 13 0.65 -6.82 -7.94
CA GLU A 13 0.14 -7.34 -9.22
C GLU A 13 -0.12 -6.22 -10.23
N GLN A 14 -0.43 -5.02 -9.75
CA GLN A 14 -0.60 -3.80 -10.56
C GLN A 14 0.72 -3.04 -10.81
N GLY A 15 1.86 -3.61 -10.42
CA GLY A 15 3.19 -3.02 -10.61
C GLY A 15 3.61 -2.02 -9.52
N LEU A 16 2.85 -1.89 -8.42
CA LEU A 16 3.16 -0.99 -7.32
C LEU A 16 3.64 -1.76 -6.08
N ALA A 17 4.93 -1.67 -5.77
CA ALA A 17 5.48 -2.24 -4.55
C ALA A 17 5.22 -1.33 -3.33
N VAL A 18 4.54 -1.86 -2.31
CA VAL A 18 4.28 -1.18 -1.04
C VAL A 18 4.68 -2.07 0.14
N GLY A 19 5.04 -1.46 1.27
CA GLY A 19 5.22 -2.19 2.52
C GLY A 19 3.86 -2.51 3.17
N CYS A 20 3.82 -3.55 4.01
CA CYS A 20 2.67 -3.87 4.84
C CYS A 20 3.13 -4.05 6.30
N PHE A 21 2.79 -3.11 7.17
CA PHE A 21 3.01 -3.23 8.60
C PHE A 21 1.86 -4.01 9.25
N ARG A 22 2.22 -4.91 10.16
CA ARG A 22 1.31 -5.88 10.81
C ARG A 22 1.81 -6.21 12.21
N PRO A 23 0.96 -6.63 13.14
CA PRO A 23 1.40 -7.13 14.44
C PRO A 23 2.43 -8.27 14.27
N PRO A 24 3.48 -8.33 15.11
CA PRO A 24 3.75 -7.50 16.30
C PRO A 24 4.45 -6.16 16.01
N SER A 25 4.74 -5.83 14.76
CA SER A 25 5.49 -4.60 14.40
C SER A 25 4.68 -3.30 14.54
N VAL A 26 3.36 -3.39 14.73
CA VAL A 26 2.48 -2.25 15.04
C VAL A 26 1.82 -2.47 16.41
N PRO A 27 2.16 -1.67 17.43
CA PRO A 27 1.67 -1.86 18.80
C PRO A 27 0.15 -1.71 18.97
N ASP A 28 -0.51 -0.96 18.07
CA ASP A 28 -1.96 -0.72 18.12
C ASP A 28 -2.78 -1.87 17.51
N GLY A 29 -2.14 -2.92 17.01
CA GLY A 29 -2.82 -4.08 16.42
C GLY A 29 -3.34 -3.85 14.99
N VAL A 30 -3.26 -2.63 14.45
CA VAL A 30 -3.90 -2.26 13.18
C VAL A 30 -2.89 -2.35 12.03
N SER A 31 -3.03 -3.40 11.22
CA SER A 31 -2.26 -3.57 9.98
C SER A 31 -2.54 -2.45 8.98
N ARG A 32 -1.51 -1.97 8.26
CA ARG A 32 -1.63 -0.88 7.28
C ARG A 32 -0.58 -0.98 6.18
N LEU A 33 -0.85 -0.35 5.05
CA LEU A 33 0.18 -0.13 4.03
C LEU A 33 1.18 0.93 4.50
N ARG A 34 2.45 0.75 4.10
CA ARG A 34 3.51 1.75 4.24
C ARG A 34 3.92 2.23 2.85
N LEU A 35 3.63 3.49 2.58
CA LEU A 35 4.09 4.20 1.38
C LEU A 35 5.37 4.97 1.71
N THR A 36 6.36 4.90 0.83
CA THR A 36 7.63 5.62 0.98
C THR A 36 7.78 6.58 -0.19
N ALA A 37 7.64 7.88 0.07
CA ALA A 37 7.88 8.90 -0.94
C ALA A 37 9.39 9.03 -1.23
N ARG A 38 9.73 9.39 -2.47
CA ARG A 38 11.09 9.75 -2.88
C ARG A 38 11.05 11.10 -3.58
N ALA A 39 12.13 11.87 -3.46
CA ALA A 39 12.24 13.20 -4.05
C ALA A 39 12.31 13.21 -5.58
N ASP A 40 12.58 12.06 -6.20
CA ASP A 40 12.70 11.90 -7.65
C ASP A 40 11.43 11.30 -8.30
N LEU A 41 10.34 11.18 -7.55
CA LEU A 41 9.05 10.83 -8.12
C LEU A 41 8.47 12.02 -8.88
N THR A 42 8.00 11.76 -10.10
CA THR A 42 7.23 12.73 -10.86
C THR A 42 5.77 12.75 -10.41
N ASP A 43 5.06 13.85 -10.66
CA ASP A 43 3.63 13.96 -10.37
C ASP A 43 2.83 12.80 -10.99
N ALA A 44 3.12 12.44 -12.24
CA ALA A 44 2.49 11.32 -12.94
C ALA A 44 2.73 9.96 -12.24
N GLN A 45 3.91 9.75 -11.64
CA GLN A 45 4.19 8.53 -10.88
C GLN A 45 3.39 8.50 -9.56
N ILE A 46 3.25 9.66 -8.91
CA ILE A 46 2.44 9.80 -7.69
C ILE A 46 0.97 9.54 -8.01
N ASP A 47 0.42 10.17 -9.05
CA ASP A 47 -0.96 9.98 -9.50
C ASP A 47 -1.24 8.50 -9.80
N ARG A 48 -0.33 7.85 -10.55
CA ARG A 48 -0.46 6.42 -10.85
C ARG A 48 -0.43 5.55 -9.61
N ALA A 49 0.39 5.89 -8.62
CA ALA A 49 0.46 5.16 -7.36
C ALA A 49 -0.83 5.31 -6.55
N VAL A 50 -1.34 6.54 -6.42
CA VAL A 50 -2.61 6.84 -5.71
C VAL A 50 -3.77 6.10 -6.37
N GLU A 51 -3.91 6.20 -7.69
CA GLU A 51 -4.95 5.51 -8.45
C GLU A 51 -4.90 4.00 -8.22
N THR A 52 -3.70 3.42 -8.23
CA THR A 52 -3.51 1.98 -8.01
C THR A 52 -3.91 1.58 -6.58
N VAL A 53 -3.48 2.33 -5.57
CA VAL A 53 -3.83 2.08 -4.16
C VAL A 53 -5.34 2.12 -3.95
N LEU A 54 -6.02 3.10 -4.53
CA LEU A 54 -7.49 3.24 -4.43
C LEU A 54 -8.21 2.11 -5.16
N ARG A 55 -7.77 1.75 -6.37
CA ARG A 55 -8.38 0.70 -7.18
C ARG A 55 -8.29 -0.68 -6.53
N THR A 56 -7.19 -0.96 -5.82
CA THR A 56 -6.96 -2.24 -5.14
C THR A 56 -7.43 -2.25 -3.68
N ALA A 57 -8.04 -1.16 -3.19
CA ALA A 57 -8.49 -1.07 -1.81
C ALA A 57 -9.49 -2.19 -1.47
N PRO A 58 -9.39 -2.82 -0.30
CA PRO A 58 -10.39 -3.77 0.16
C PRO A 58 -11.77 -3.14 0.20
N ALA A 59 -12.81 -3.88 -0.20
CA ALA A 59 -14.18 -3.47 0.03
C ALA A 59 -14.42 -3.29 1.54
N VAL A 60 -14.97 -2.14 1.92
CA VAL A 60 -15.38 -1.81 3.30
C VAL A 60 -16.69 -2.48 3.67
#